data_AF-A0A923ELU1-F1
#
_entry.id   AF-A0A923ELU1-F1
#
_cell.length_a   1.000
_cell.length_b   1.000
_cell.length_c   1.000
_cell.angle_alpha   90.00
_cell.angle_beta   90.00
_cell.angle_gamma   90.00
#
_symmetry.space_group_name_H-M   'P 1'
#
loop_
_entity.id
_entity.type
_entity.pdbx_description
1 polymer ?
#
loop_
_entity_poly.entity_id
_entity_poly.type
_entity_poly.pdbx_seq_one_letter_code
_entity_poly.pdbx_strand_id
1 'polypeptide(L)' 'MTLKPKQVTCQCGHTFTSSRDRSWCERCASAVYYRDKDKSKFKHYNMYVVGVFLAVITFLTYVFLELIATPLLSI' A
#
# COMPACT_ATOMS: atom_id res chain seq x y z
N MET A 1 21.19 9.59 -4.86
CA MET A 1 21.23 10.78 -5.73
C MET A 1 20.81 11.98 -4.91
N THR A 2 21.55 13.08 -4.93
CA THR A 2 21.22 14.28 -4.15
C THR A 2 20.10 15.02 -4.87
N LEU A 3 18.87 14.97 -4.37
CA LEU A 3 17.76 15.71 -4.97
C LEU A 3 17.92 17.20 -4.67
N LYS A 4 17.61 18.04 -5.67
CA LYS A 4 17.57 19.50 -5.46
C LYS A 4 16.50 19.82 -4.42
N PRO A 5 16.75 20.77 -3.50
CA PRO A 5 15.76 21.17 -2.52
C PRO A 5 14.53 21.73 -3.24
N LYS A 6 13.37 21.14 -3.00
CA LYS A 6 12.08 21.56 -3.55
C LYS A 6 11.11 21.80 -2.39
N GLN A 7 10.30 22.84 -2.49
CA GLN A 7 9.15 22.98 -1.59
C GLN A 7 8.10 21.93 -1.92
N VAL A 8 7.72 21.16 -0.90
CA VAL A 8 6.66 20.17 -0.95
C VAL A 8 5.58 20.54 0.04
N THR A 9 4.34 20.43 -0.41
CA THR A 9 3.15 20.72 0.39
C THR A 9 2.58 19.42 0.92
N CYS A 10 2.48 19.32 2.23
CA CYS A 10 1.78 18.23 2.88
C CYS A 10 0.26 18.37 2.69
N GLN A 11 -0.49 17.26 2.78
CA GLN A 11 -1.96 17.29 2.71
C GLN A 11 -2.62 18.02 3.89
N CYS A 12 -1.89 18.23 4.99
CA CYS A 12 -2.34 19.08 6.09
C CYS A 12 -2.16 20.59 5.83
N GLY A 13 -1.66 21.00 4.66
CA GLY A 13 -1.41 22.40 4.30
C GLY A 13 -0.04 22.96 4.72
N HIS A 14 0.78 22.18 5.44
CA HIS A 14 2.14 22.59 5.80
C HIS A 14 3.10 22.47 4.61
N THR A 15 3.83 23.53 4.29
CA THR A 15 4.87 23.54 3.26
C THR A 15 6.25 23.48 3.91
N PHE A 16 7.14 22.66 3.36
CA PHE A 16 8.52 22.59 3.82
C PHE A 16 9.44 22.21 2.67
N THR A 17 10.73 22.53 2.80
CA THR A 17 11.76 22.19 1.82
C THR A 17 12.26 20.78 2.07
N SER A 18 12.08 19.90 1.09
CA SER A 18 12.61 18.54 1.13
C SER A 18 13.70 18.35 0.07
N SER A 19 14.81 17.75 0.48
CA SER A 19 15.90 17.29 -0.38
C SER A 19 15.99 15.75 -0.45
N ARG A 20 15.01 15.05 0.13
CA ARG A 20 14.94 13.58 0.19
C ARG A 20 13.70 13.09 -0.57
N ASP A 21 13.78 11.88 -1.12
CA ASP A 21 12.65 11.27 -1.85
C ASP A 21 11.39 11.10 -0.99
N ARG A 22 11.58 10.76 0.29
CA ARG A 22 10.53 10.64 1.30
C ARG A 22 10.89 11.45 2.54
N SER A 23 9.94 12.26 2.98
CA SER A 23 10.01 13.10 4.17
C SER A 23 8.75 12.95 5.01
N TRP A 24 8.86 13.17 6.31
CA TRP A 24 7.71 13.13 7.22
C TRP A 24 7.32 14.56 7.57
N CYS A 25 6.03 14.85 7.52
CA CYS A 25 5.53 16.15 7.96
C CYS A 25 5.59 16.24 9.48
N GLU A 26 6.23 17.30 10.00
CA GLU A 26 6.37 17.55 11.44
C GLU A 26 5.03 17.76 12.17
N ARG A 27 3.98 18.20 11.47
CA ARG A 27 2.67 18.48 12.08
C ARG A 27 1.73 17.28 12.13
N CYS A 28 1.66 16.49 11.06
CA CYS A 28 0.67 15.42 10.93
C CYS A 28 1.28 14.02 10.83
N ALA A 29 2.61 13.91 10.95
CA ALA A 29 3.36 12.67 10.82
C ALA A 29 2.98 11.84 9.58
N SER A 30 2.53 12.50 8.52
CA SER A 30 2.20 11.83 7.26
C SER A 30 3.42 11.81 6.33
N ALA A 31 3.51 10.76 5.52
CA ALA A 31 4.58 10.62 4.53
C ALA A 31 4.31 11.55 3.33
N VAL A 32 5.23 12.48 3.11
CA VAL A 32 5.26 13.41 1.98
C VAL A 32 6.38 12.97 1.04
N TYR A 33 6.02 12.75 -0.22
CA TYR A 33 6.93 12.29 -1.26
C TYR A 33 7.39 13.46 -2.12
N TYR A 34 8.66 13.48 -2.52
CA TYR A 34 9.21 14.52 -3.39
C TYR A 34 8.55 14.52 -4.77
N ARG A 35 8.21 13.31 -5.27
CA ARG A 35 7.48 13.09 -6.52
C ARG A 35 6.13 12.45 -6.19
N ASP A 36 5.04 13.04 -6.69
CA ASP A 36 3.69 12.47 -6.55
C ASP A 36 3.58 11.08 -7.19
N LYS A 37 4.39 10.80 -8.22
CA LYS A 37 4.46 9.49 -8.88
C LYS A 37 4.85 8.36 -7.92
N ASP A 38 5.68 8.64 -6.91
CA ASP A 38 6.15 7.61 -5.98
C ASP A 38 5.08 7.26 -4.94
N LYS A 39 4.24 8.24 -4.57
CA LYS A 39 3.03 8.01 -3.75
C LYS A 39 2.04 7.08 -4.46
N SER A 40 1.83 7.28 -5.75
CA SER A 40 0.94 6.45 -6.57
C SER A 40 1.44 5.02 -6.68
N LYS A 41 2.72 4.80 -6.99
CA LYS A 41 3.30 3.46 -7.12
C LYS A 41 3.15 2.62 -5.86
N PHE A 42 3.38 3.22 -4.69
CA PHE A 42 3.20 2.54 -3.41
C PHE A 42 1.76 2.05 -3.20
N LYS A 43 0.76 2.88 -3.54
CA LYS A 43 -0.66 2.52 -3.43
C LYS A 43 -1.03 1.35 -4.35
N HIS A 44 -0.54 1.36 -5.59
CA HIS A 44 -0.81 0.29 -6.56
C HIS A 44 -0.16 -1.03 -6.15
N TYR A 45 1.10 -0.98 -5.71
CA TYR A 45 1.79 -2.17 -5.23
C TYR A 45 1.07 -2.79 -4.02
N ASN A 46 0.67 -1.97 -3.05
CA ASN A 46 -0.04 -2.45 -1.88
C ASN A 46 -1.40 -3.08 -2.24
N MET A 47 -2.16 -2.44 -3.15
CA MET A 47 -3.42 -2.99 -3.65
C MET A 47 -3.22 -4.35 -4.34
N TYR A 48 -2.19 -4.48 -5.16
CA TYR A 48 -1.87 -5.73 -5.85
C TYR A 48 -1.52 -6.85 -4.86
N VAL A 49 -0.66 -6.57 -3.88
CA VAL A 49 -0.30 -7.54 -2.84
C VAL A 49 -1.51 -8.00 -2.04
N VAL A 50 -2.38 -7.07 -1.63
CA VAL A 50 -3.63 -7.40 -0.91
C VAL A 50 -4.57 -8.24 -1.78
N GLY A 51 -4.71 -7.90 -3.07
CA GLY A 51 -5.52 -8.65 -4.01
C GLY A 51 -5.03 -10.09 -4.21
N VAL A 52 -3.71 -10.29 -4.36
CA VAL A 52 -3.11 -11.63 -4.46
C VAL A 52 -3.32 -12.42 -3.17
N PHE A 53 -3.15 -11.78 -2.01
CA PHE A 53 -3.41 -12.43 -0.72
C PHE A 53 -4.85 -12.92 -0.59
N LEU A 54 -5.83 -12.08 -0.94
CA LEU A 54 -7.24 -12.45 -0.94
C LEU A 54 -7.55 -13.59 -1.90
N ALA A 55 -6.97 -13.57 -3.11
CA ALA A 55 -7.15 -14.63 -4.09
C ALA A 55 -6.64 -15.98 -3.55
N VAL A 56 -5.45 -15.99 -2.95
CA VAL A 56 -4.86 -17.21 -2.36
C VAL A 56 -5.72 -17.73 -1.21
N ILE A 57 -6.14 -16.86 -0.28
CA ILE A 57 -7.00 -17.26 0.83
C ILE A 57 -8.29 -17.87 0.31
N THR A 58 -8.95 -17.20 -0.63
CA THR A 58 -10.24 -17.65 -1.21
C THR A 58 -10.08 -19.00 -1.90
N PHE A 59 -9.00 -19.18 -2.66
CA PHE A 59 -8.67 -20.44 -3.31
C PHE A 59 -8.47 -21.57 -2.29
N LEU A 60 -7.65 -21.34 -1.25
CA LEU A 60 -7.41 -22.34 -0.21
C LEU A 60 -8.69 -22.69 0.55
N THR A 61 -9.53 -21.70 0.87
CA THR A 61 -10.82 -21.96 1.52
C THR A 61 -11.77 -22.74 0.63
N TYR A 62 -11.80 -22.46 -0.67
CA TYR A 62 -12.62 -23.20 -1.62
C TYR A 62 -12.18 -24.66 -1.72
N VAL A 63 -10.87 -24.89 -1.92
CA VAL A 63 -10.28 -26.23 -1.95
C VAL A 63 -10.56 -26.98 -0.65
N PHE A 64 -10.43 -26.32 0.51
CA PHE A 64 -10.75 -26.93 1.80
C PHE A 64 -12.22 -27.36 1.89
N LEU A 65 -13.16 -26.51 1.46
CA LEU A 65 -14.58 -26.86 1.44
C LEU A 65 -14.84 -28.05 0.49
N GLU A 66 -14.20 -28.07 -0.67
CA GLU A 66 -14.38 -29.14 -1.67
C GLU A 66 -13.68 -30.46 -1.30
N LEU A 67 -12.66 -30.44 -0.44
CA LEU A 67 -11.97 -31.64 0.03
C LEU A 67 -12.49 -32.19 1.35
N ILE A 68 -13.07 -31.35 2.22
CA ILE A 68 -13.48 -31.74 3.58
C ILE A 68 -14.98 -31.58 3.77
N ALA A 69 -15.56 -30.44 3.39
CA ALA A 69 -16.98 -30.20 3.66
C ALA A 69 -17.90 -31.02 2.75
N THR A 70 -17.60 -31.11 1.45
CA THR A 70 -18.39 -31.91 0.49
C THR A 70 -18.44 -33.40 0.84
N PRO A 71 -17.34 -34.13 1.15
CA PRO A 71 -17.47 -35.53 1.53
C PRO A 71 -18.12 -35.74 2.90
N LEU A 72 -17.99 -34.79 3.84
CA LEU A 72 -18.60 -34.91 5.18
C LEU A 72 -20.10 -34.57 5.20
N LEU A 73 -20.58 -33.72 4.30
CA LEU A 73 -22.00 -33.34 4.19
C LEU A 73 -22.78 -34.18 3.16
N SER A 74 -22.08 -34.94 2.32
CA SER A 74 -22.66 -35.86 1.31
C SER A 74 -22.85 -37.29 1.83
N ILE A 75 -22.50 -37.56 3.09
CA ILE A 75 -22.83 -38.79 3.84
C ILE A 75 -24.11 -38.55 4.65
#